data_AF-A0A0F9K133-F1
#
_entry.id   AF-A0A0F9K133-F1
#
_cell.length_a   1.000
_cell.length_b   1.000
_cell.length_c   1.000
_cell.angle_alpha   90.00
_cell.angle_beta   90.00
_cell.angle_gamma   90.00
#
_symmetry.space_group_name_H-M   'P 1'
#
loop_
_entity.id
_entity.type
_entity.pdbx_description
1 polymer ?
#
loop_
_entity_poly.entity_id
_entity_poly.type
_entity_poly.pdbx_seq_one_letter_code
_entity_poly.pdbx_strand_id
1 'polypeptide(L)'
;MLERGFSESRNLLLIDSLDKIDKLISTRHSILDFVVLNKKQFNYRVKTEPKLELLEPVLGLNTAQSPLFFACNINMDPALITQLKVAFSKVSVL
;
A
#
# COMPACT_ATOMS: atom_id res chain seq x y z
N MET A 1 -10.81 -9.76 -25.23
CA MET A 1 -11.10 -8.62 -24.33
C MET A 1 -9.85 -8.41 -23.50
N LEU A 2 -9.18 -7.24 -23.58
CA LEU A 2 -8.01 -6.97 -22.74
C LEU A 2 -8.49 -6.92 -21.28
N GLU A 3 -7.99 -7.81 -20.43
CA GLU A 3 -8.23 -7.73 -19.00
C GLU A 3 -7.69 -6.39 -18.49
N ARG A 4 -8.60 -5.52 -18.05
CA ARG A 4 -8.27 -4.26 -17.40
C ARG A 4 -8.48 -4.45 -15.92
N GLY A 5 -7.40 -4.45 -15.15
CA GLY A 5 -7.47 -4.48 -13.68
C GLY A 5 -6.46 -5.43 -13.03
N PHE A 6 -6.71 -5.67 -11.76
CA PHE A 6 -5.94 -6.58 -10.93
C PHE A 6 -6.54 -7.98 -11.00
N SER A 7 -5.68 -8.99 -11.06
CA SER A 7 -6.05 -10.40 -11.03
C SER A 7 -5.09 -11.16 -10.13
N GLU A 8 -5.68 -12.02 -9.30
CA GLU A 8 -4.95 -12.84 -8.34
C GLU A 8 -3.87 -13.67 -9.04
N SER A 9 -2.73 -13.85 -8.38
CA SER A 9 -1.57 -14.59 -8.90
C SER A 9 -0.85 -13.95 -10.10
N ARG A 10 -1.25 -12.77 -10.57
CA ARG A 10 -0.50 -11.96 -11.55
C ARG A 10 -0.01 -10.66 -10.96
N ASN A 11 -0.93 -9.77 -10.63
CA ASN A 11 -0.65 -8.42 -10.13
C ASN A 11 -1.45 -8.08 -8.86
N LEU A 12 -2.14 -9.06 -8.29
CA LEU A 12 -2.81 -8.96 -6.99
C LEU A 12 -2.34 -10.07 -6.05
N LEU A 13 -1.94 -9.66 -4.85
CA LEU A 13 -1.64 -10.53 -3.73
C LEU A 13 -2.63 -10.23 -2.60
N LEU A 14 -3.38 -11.24 -2.18
CA LEU A 14 -4.20 -11.16 -0.98
C LEU A 14 -3.40 -11.70 0.20
N ILE A 15 -3.23 -10.86 1.22
CA ILE A 15 -2.45 -11.19 2.41
C ILE A 15 -3.35 -10.97 3.63
N ASP A 16 -3.50 -12.03 4.41
CA ASP A 16 -4.35 -12.11 5.60
C ASP A 16 -3.68 -11.59 6.89
N SER A 17 -2.39 -11.22 6.84
CA SER A 17 -1.60 -10.80 8.00
C SER A 17 -0.54 -9.77 7.65
N LEU A 18 -0.41 -8.77 8.51
CA LEU A 18 0.65 -7.75 8.43
C LEU A 18 2.05 -8.37 8.57
N ASP A 19 2.21 -9.46 9.34
CA ASP A 19 3.50 -10.14 9.50
C ASP A 19 4.06 -10.67 8.17
N LYS A 20 3.16 -11.07 7.24
CA LYS A 20 3.56 -11.53 5.91
C LYS A 20 4.00 -10.38 5.02
N ILE A 21 3.40 -9.19 5.19
CA ILE A 21 3.83 -7.96 4.51
C ILE A 21 5.21 -7.54 5.01
N ASP A 22 5.44 -7.54 6.32
CA ASP A 22 6.74 -7.25 6.94
C ASP A 22 7.84 -8.13 6.30
N LYS A 23 7.57 -9.44 6.18
CA LYS A 23 8.49 -10.40 5.55
C LYS A 23 8.71 -10.12 4.06
N LEU A 24 7.66 -9.80 3.30
CA LEU A 24 7.78 -9.52 1.87
C LEU A 24 8.63 -8.29 1.61
N ILE A 25 8.37 -7.19 2.32
CA ILE A 25 9.16 -5.96 2.23
C ILE A 25 10.61 -6.21 2.65
N SER A 26 10.81 -7.02 3.70
CA SER A 26 12.13 -7.33 4.24
C SER A 26 13.01 -8.21 3.35
N THR A 27 12.40 -9.07 2.52
CA THR A 27 13.13 -10.11 1.76
C THR A 27 13.22 -9.80 0.28
N ARG A 28 12.30 -8.98 -0.27
CA ARG A 28 12.24 -8.65 -1.70
C ARG A 28 11.75 -7.22 -1.87
N HIS A 29 12.69 -6.28 -1.94
CA HIS A 29 12.41 -4.83 -2.02
C HIS A 29 11.51 -4.39 -3.18
N SER A 30 11.31 -5.21 -4.21
CA SER A 30 10.53 -4.89 -5.42
C SER A 30 9.27 -5.75 -5.62
N ILE A 31 8.87 -6.58 -4.64
CA ILE A 31 7.72 -7.48 -4.83
C ILE A 31 6.36 -6.81 -4.58
N LEU A 32 6.36 -5.72 -3.81
CA LEU A 32 5.16 -4.94 -3.51
C LEU A 32 5.42 -3.51 -3.96
N ASP A 33 4.69 -3.07 -4.97
CA ASP A 33 4.64 -1.67 -5.39
C ASP A 33 3.58 -0.92 -4.59
N PHE A 34 2.38 -1.51 -4.47
CA PHE A 34 1.22 -0.83 -3.91
C PHE A 34 0.44 -1.74 -2.95
N VAL A 35 0.07 -1.23 -1.77
CA VAL A 35 -0.57 -2.01 -0.70
C VAL A 35 -1.71 -1.23 -0.06
N VAL A 36 -2.80 -1.93 0.30
CA VAL A 36 -3.91 -1.39 1.10
C VAL A 36 -3.88 -2.01 2.48
N LEU A 37 -3.77 -1.19 3.52
CA LEU A 37 -3.57 -1.66 4.90
C LEU A 37 -4.48 -0.94 5.89
N ASN A 38 -4.70 -1.59 7.03
CA ASN A 38 -5.34 -0.96 8.18
C ASN A 38 -4.42 0.12 8.78
N LYS A 39 -4.91 1.36 8.83
CA LYS A 39 -4.13 2.51 9.30
C LYS A 39 -3.70 2.40 10.76
N LYS A 40 -4.57 1.90 11.63
CA LYS A 40 -4.27 1.76 13.07
C LYS A 40 -3.20 0.70 13.31
N GLN A 41 -3.33 -0.46 12.66
CA GLN A 41 -2.37 -1.55 12.81
C GLN A 41 -0.99 -1.16 12.27
N PHE A 42 -0.93 -0.53 11.09
CA PHE A 42 0.33 -0.06 10.52
C PHE A 42 1.02 0.98 11.42
N ASN A 43 0.29 2.01 11.86
CA ASN A 43 0.86 3.06 12.73
C ASN A 43 1.38 2.53 14.07
N TYR A 44 0.81 1.43 14.56
CA TYR A 44 1.35 0.73 15.72
C TYR A 44 2.62 -0.04 15.36
N ARG A 45 2.60 -0.79 14.26
CA ARG A 45 3.66 -1.71 13.85
C ARG A 45 4.94 -1.01 13.38
N VAL A 46 4.83 0.13 12.69
CA VAL A 46 5.99 0.90 12.21
C VAL A 46 6.91 1.35 13.36
N LYS A 47 6.37 1.47 14.59
CA LYS A 47 7.16 1.79 15.79
C LYS A 47 8.13 0.68 16.21
N THR A 48 7.85 -0.55 15.80
CA THR A 48 8.60 -1.75 16.21
C THR A 48 9.26 -2.46 15.02
N GLU A 49 8.82 -2.19 13.79
CA GLU A 49 9.38 -2.75 12.56
C GLU A 49 9.79 -1.61 11.60
N PRO A 50 11.06 -1.14 11.67
CA PRO A 50 11.54 0.00 10.87
C PRO A 50 11.43 -0.22 9.36
N LYS A 51 11.45 -1.47 8.89
CA LYS A 51 11.35 -1.74 7.44
C LYS A 51 10.00 -1.38 6.86
N LEU A 52 8.97 -1.19 7.69
CA LEU A 52 7.69 -0.65 7.24
C LEU A 52 7.77 0.81 6.79
N GLU A 53 8.82 1.55 7.15
CA GLU A 53 9.08 2.90 6.63
C GLU A 53 9.34 2.90 5.11
N LEU A 54 9.63 1.74 4.51
CA LEU A 54 9.71 1.57 3.06
C LEU A 54 8.34 1.67 2.36
N LEU A 55 7.24 1.67 3.12
CA LEU A 55 5.91 1.95 2.62
C LEU A 55 5.51 3.38 2.95
N GLU A 56 5.44 4.22 1.92
CA GLU A 56 4.98 5.60 2.02
C GLU A 56 3.45 5.66 1.88
N PRO A 57 2.71 6.16 2.89
CA PRO A 57 1.28 6.40 2.78
C PRO A 57 0.97 7.46 1.71
N VAL A 58 0.05 7.18 0.79
CA VAL A 58 -0.33 8.09 -0.30
C VAL A 58 -1.81 8.50 -0.28
N LEU A 59 -2.69 7.73 0.36
CA LEU A 59 -4.10 8.09 0.54
C LEU A 59 -4.69 7.40 1.77
N GLY A 60 -5.33 8.16 2.66
CA GLY A 60 -6.16 7.61 3.73
C GLY A 60 -7.59 7.34 3.24
N LEU A 61 -8.17 6.23 3.69
CA LEU A 61 -9.54 5.83 3.40
C LEU A 61 -10.34 5.69 4.71
N ASN A 62 -11.37 6.50 4.86
CA ASN A 62 -12.31 6.37 5.97
C ASN A 62 -13.43 5.41 5.56
N THR A 63 -13.21 4.11 5.73
CA THR A 63 -14.27 3.12 5.51
C THR A 63 -15.12 2.97 6.79
N ALA A 64 -16.37 2.54 6.64
CA ALA A 64 -17.30 2.35 7.76
C ALA A 64 -16.81 1.30 8.78
N GLN A 65 -16.01 0.32 8.33
CA GLN A 65 -15.57 -0.81 9.15
C GLN A 65 -14.21 -0.53 9.81
N SER A 66 -13.30 0.14 9.10
CA SER A 66 -11.99 0.49 9.63
C SER A 66 -11.30 1.56 8.79
N PRO A 67 -10.50 2.47 9.39
CA PRO A 67 -9.61 3.33 8.62
C PRO A 67 -8.58 2.47 7.88
N LEU A 68 -8.57 2.59 6.56
CA LEU A 68 -7.55 2.01 5.69
C LEU A 68 -6.64 3.11 5.16
N PHE A 69 -5.53 2.73 4.56
CA PHE A 69 -4.75 3.63 3.72
C PHE A 69 -4.07 2.84 2.61
N PHE A 70 -3.81 3.55 1.52
CA PHE A 70 -2.96 3.12 0.43
C PHE A 70 -1.53 3.54 0.72
N ALA A 71 -0.60 2.62 0.51
CA ALA A 71 0.83 2.85 0.64
C ALA A 71 1.54 2.44 -0.66
N CYS A 72 2.50 3.25 -1.09
CA CYS A 72 3.43 2.88 -2.15
C CYS A 72 4.76 2.46 -1.54
N ASN A 73 5.46 1.52 -2.17
CA ASN A 73 6.84 1.28 -1.86
C ASN A 73 7.70 2.46 -2.34
N ILE A 74 8.58 2.97 -1.47
CA ILE A 74 9.43 4.13 -1.78
C ILE A 74 10.38 3.89 -2.96
N ASN A 75 10.62 2.62 -3.33
CA ASN A 75 11.48 2.24 -4.44
C ASN A 75 10.75 2.25 -5.80
N MET A 76 9.44 2.51 -5.84
CA MET A 76 8.72 2.74 -7.10
C MET A 76 9.25 4.01 -7.79
N ASP A 77 8.99 4.12 -9.09
CA ASP A 77 9.26 5.36 -9.84
C ASP A 77 8.63 6.58 -9.12
N PRO A 78 9.44 7.55 -8.65
CA PRO A 78 8.95 8.73 -7.94
C PRO A 78 7.96 9.56 -8.76
N ALA A 79 8.08 9.56 -10.10
CA ALA A 79 7.13 10.22 -10.97
C ALA A 79 5.75 9.55 -10.89
N LEU A 80 5.71 8.22 -10.81
CA LEU A 80 4.47 7.46 -10.63
C LEU A 80 3.85 7.69 -9.25
N ILE A 81 4.64 7.69 -8.17
CA ILE A 81 4.15 8.00 -6.81
C ILE A 81 3.53 9.41 -6.80
N THR A 82 4.19 10.38 -7.43
CA THR A 82 3.69 11.76 -7.53
C THR A 82 2.37 11.82 -8.29
N GLN A 83 2.27 11.14 -9.42
CA GLN A 83 1.02 11.06 -10.20
C GLN A 83 -0.12 10.42 -9.39
N LEU A 84 0.16 9.36 -8.63
CA LEU A 84 -0.82 8.72 -7.75
C LEU A 84 -1.32 9.67 -6.66
N LYS A 85 -0.42 10.38 -5.97
CA LYS A 85 -0.78 11.39 -4.95
C LYS A 85 -1.66 12.49 -5.54
N VAL A 86 -1.32 12.98 -6.74
CA VAL A 86 -2.12 13.98 -7.48
C VAL A 86 -3.48 13.44 -7.92
N ALA A 87 -3.56 12.17 -8.34
CA ALA A 87 -4.81 11.54 -8.70
C ALA A 87 -5.71 11.38 -7.47
N PHE A 88 -5.16 10.90 -6.35
CA PHE A 88 -5.90 10.68 -5.11
C PHE A 88 -6.38 11.98 -4.46
N SER A 89 -5.62 13.06 -4.51
CA SER A 89 -6.08 14.35 -3.98
C SER A 89 -7.34 14.87 -4.66
N LYS A 90 -7.60 14.47 -5.91
CA LYS A 90 -8.83 14.80 -6.66
C LYS A 90 -10.03 13.95 -6.25
N VAL A 91 -9.78 12.79 -5.62
CA VAL A 91 -10.83 11.85 -5.15
C VAL A 91 -11.24 12.14 -3.71
N SER A 92 -10.37 12.76 -2.91
CA SER A 92 -10.56 13.09 -1.48
C SER A 92 -11.68 14.09 -1.14
N VAL A 93 -12.63 14.34 -2.05
CA VAL A 93 -13.79 15.25 -1.87
C VAL A 93 -15.11 14.47 -1.81
N LEU A 94 -15.08 13.15 -1.61
CA LEU A 94 -16.27 12.32 -1.42
C LEU A 94 -16.35 11.76 0.01
#